data_AF-C1N3Q8-F1
#
_entry.id   AF-C1N3Q8-F1
#
_cell.length_a   1.000
_cell.length_b   1.000
_cell.length_c   1.000
_cell.angle_alpha   90.00
_cell.angle_beta   90.00
_cell.angle_gamma   90.00
#
_symmetry.space_group_name_H-M   'P 1'
#
loop_
_entity.id
_entity.type
_entity.pdbx_description
1 polymer ?
#
loop_
_entity_poly.entity_id
_entity_poly.type
_entity_poly.pdbx_seq_one_letter_code
_entity_poly.pdbx_strand_id
1 'polypeptide(L)'
;MDKVNISVAIIPMASEMGWSASTAGFLQSAFFYGFALSQLPGGYLATRFGGARMLPIGVAIWSAATFIVPFVADNTAGLFASRVLVGLGEGISPAAATDVIARSVPLSERSRAVAFTFNGFSIGSVLGLSLAPAIITNFGWRSVFFLFGGVGLGWVAWVGNGVYKRGGASPDADPKTLPPVPWGEIFSCVPVRALAYVHFCNNWGFYVLLAWLPSYFTQEIGVNLTNASLFTLLPPLANIVVASFVGPLADAAIERATPVNVVRKTAQSVAFFGPATFMGLACFDYFDNPLVTVGLLTVGLSLSSFSYAGLYCNHQDMSPRYASILLGMTNTVGAFPGVIGVPLTGYLLERTDNWEVSMFAPAVFFYVTGAAVFAKWGSAEKQEWG
;
A
#
# COMPACT_ATOMS: atom_id res chain seq x y z
N MET A 1 1.93 6.64 7.52
CA MET A 1 1.26 7.16 8.73
C MET A 1 -0.14 7.64 8.37
N ASP A 2 -0.30 8.56 7.42
CA ASP A 2 -1.59 9.17 7.04
C ASP A 2 -2.75 8.19 6.75
N LYS A 3 -2.50 7.09 6.01
CA LYS A 3 -3.50 6.03 5.75
C LYS A 3 -4.03 5.34 7.01
N VAL A 4 -3.16 5.14 7.99
CA VAL A 4 -3.51 4.51 9.27
C VAL A 4 -4.22 5.50 10.18
N ASN A 5 -3.84 6.76 10.12
CA ASN A 5 -4.41 7.79 10.98
C ASN A 5 -5.91 7.96 10.72
N ILE A 6 -6.34 7.91 9.45
CA ILE A 6 -7.77 7.98 9.13
C ILE A 6 -8.52 6.72 9.57
N SER A 7 -7.95 5.51 9.48
CA SER A 7 -8.64 4.29 9.91
C SER A 7 -8.83 4.21 11.43
N VAL A 8 -7.99 4.88 12.22
CA VAL A 8 -8.20 5.05 13.66
C VAL A 8 -9.14 6.23 13.96
N ALA A 9 -8.95 7.37 13.29
CA ALA A 9 -9.75 8.57 13.52
C ALA A 9 -11.20 8.44 13.02
N ILE A 10 -11.48 7.56 12.05
CA ILE A 10 -12.83 7.36 11.53
C ILE A 10 -13.81 6.88 12.61
N ILE A 11 -13.34 6.17 13.63
CA ILE A 11 -14.16 5.66 14.74
C ILE A 11 -14.77 6.82 15.54
N PRO A 12 -13.97 7.74 16.15
CA PRO A 12 -14.53 8.90 16.84
C PRO A 12 -15.21 9.89 15.89
N MET A 13 -14.74 10.04 14.64
CA MET A 13 -15.38 10.93 13.66
C MET A 13 -16.80 10.46 13.30
N ALA A 14 -16.98 9.16 13.07
CA ALA A 14 -18.29 8.59 12.77
C ALA A 14 -19.25 8.72 13.96
N SER A 15 -18.75 8.57 15.19
CA SER A 15 -19.53 8.81 16.41
C SER A 15 -19.97 10.27 16.55
N GLU A 16 -19.06 11.23 16.35
CA GLU A 16 -19.35 12.67 16.44
C GLU A 16 -20.31 13.15 15.35
N MET A 17 -20.17 12.62 14.12
CA MET A 17 -20.91 13.08 12.95
C MET A 17 -22.14 12.22 12.61
N GLY A 18 -22.41 11.16 13.39
CA GLY A 18 -23.54 10.24 13.17
C GLY A 18 -23.46 9.47 11.86
N TRP A 19 -22.25 9.10 11.41
CA TRP A 19 -22.05 8.41 10.13
C TRP A 19 -22.39 6.92 10.21
N SER A 20 -23.05 6.40 9.17
CA SER A 20 -23.20 4.96 8.95
C SER A 20 -21.87 4.31 8.53
N ALA A 21 -21.78 2.99 8.64
CA ALA A 21 -20.65 2.23 8.14
C ALA A 21 -20.42 2.46 6.63
N SER A 22 -21.49 2.59 5.84
CA SER A 22 -21.42 2.94 4.42
C SER A 22 -20.80 4.32 4.19
N THR A 23 -21.18 5.32 4.99
CA THR A 23 -20.62 6.69 4.89
C THR A 23 -19.13 6.68 5.28
N ALA A 24 -18.78 5.99 6.36
CA ALA A 24 -17.39 5.82 6.79
C ALA A 24 -16.54 5.10 5.73
N GLY A 25 -17.07 4.03 5.12
CA GLY A 25 -16.42 3.31 4.02
C GLY A 25 -16.23 4.18 2.78
N PHE A 26 -17.23 4.98 2.42
CA PHE A 26 -17.15 5.92 1.30
C PHE A 26 -16.10 7.02 1.53
N LEU A 27 -16.03 7.59 2.72
CA LEU A 27 -15.02 8.61 3.06
C LEU A 27 -13.60 8.03 3.11
N GLN A 28 -13.43 6.80 3.61
CA GLN A 28 -12.15 6.09 3.56
C GLN A 28 -11.72 5.79 2.12
N SER A 29 -12.67 5.51 1.22
CA SER A 29 -12.37 5.22 -0.19
C SER A 29 -11.91 6.45 -0.99
N ALA A 30 -12.28 7.66 -0.55
CA ALA A 30 -11.93 8.94 -1.18
C ALA A 30 -10.44 9.08 -1.52
N PHE A 31 -9.57 8.59 -0.64
CA PHE A 31 -8.12 8.54 -0.86
C PHE A 31 -7.76 7.82 -2.17
N PHE A 32 -8.39 6.68 -2.45
CA PHE A 32 -8.01 5.83 -3.57
C PHE A 32 -8.37 6.41 -4.93
N TYR A 33 -9.34 7.32 -5.01
CA TYR A 33 -9.63 8.05 -6.25
C TYR A 33 -8.43 8.90 -6.67
N GLY A 34 -7.92 9.73 -5.75
CA GLY A 34 -6.73 10.54 -6.02
C GLY A 34 -5.48 9.69 -6.24
N PHE A 35 -5.35 8.61 -5.47
CA PHE A 35 -4.24 7.68 -5.61
C PHE A 35 -4.24 7.04 -7.01
N ALA A 36 -5.35 6.47 -7.47
CA ALA A 36 -5.46 5.88 -8.81
C ALA A 36 -5.14 6.90 -9.92
N LEU A 37 -5.66 8.13 -9.82
CA LEU A 37 -5.47 9.18 -10.81
C LEU A 37 -4.00 9.62 -10.96
N SER A 38 -3.22 9.57 -9.89
CA SER A 38 -1.85 10.10 -9.86
C SER A 38 -0.75 9.06 -10.11
N GLN A 39 -1.03 7.76 -9.99
CA GLN A 39 -0.01 6.70 -10.10
C GLN A 39 0.67 6.66 -11.48
N LEU A 40 -0.09 6.51 -12.56
CA LEU A 40 0.47 6.46 -13.92
C LEU A 40 1.11 7.80 -14.33
N PRO A 41 0.46 8.98 -14.17
CA PRO A 41 1.11 10.26 -14.41
C PRO A 41 2.36 10.46 -13.56
N GLY A 42 2.31 10.11 -12.27
CA GLY A 42 3.43 10.16 -11.35
C GLY A 42 4.60 9.30 -11.80
N GLY A 43 4.33 8.09 -12.30
CA GLY A 43 5.33 7.22 -12.92
C GLY A 43 6.01 7.84 -14.14
N TYR A 44 5.22 8.42 -15.04
CA TYR A 44 5.74 9.12 -16.21
C TYR A 44 6.57 10.36 -15.84
N LEU A 45 6.05 11.20 -14.93
CA LEU A 45 6.71 12.41 -14.47
C LEU A 45 8.00 12.10 -13.69
N ALA A 46 8.01 11.09 -12.81
CA ALA A 46 9.21 10.66 -12.09
C ALA A 46 10.29 10.15 -13.05
N THR A 47 9.90 9.44 -14.10
CA THR A 47 10.84 8.97 -15.12
C THR A 47 11.47 10.13 -15.90
N ARG A 48 10.64 11.13 -16.28
CA ARG A 48 11.05 12.28 -17.09
C ARG A 48 11.84 13.33 -16.32
N PHE A 49 11.36 13.70 -15.13
CA PHE A 49 11.89 14.80 -14.32
C PHE A 49 12.77 14.36 -13.14
N GLY A 50 12.83 13.05 -12.88
CA GLY A 50 13.59 12.45 -11.78
C GLY A 50 12.76 12.32 -10.50
N GLY A 51 12.86 11.16 -9.85
CA GLY A 51 12.16 10.86 -8.61
C GLY A 51 12.57 11.77 -7.45
N ALA A 52 13.82 12.23 -7.42
CA ALA A 52 14.30 13.16 -6.40
C ALA A 52 13.53 14.49 -6.41
N ARG A 53 13.15 15.02 -7.58
CA ARG A 53 12.32 16.23 -7.67
C ARG A 53 10.85 15.95 -7.35
N MET A 54 10.33 14.81 -7.81
CA MET A 54 8.90 14.50 -7.70
C MET A 54 8.46 14.12 -6.29
N LEU A 55 9.32 13.44 -5.51
CA LEU A 55 8.98 12.97 -4.17
C LEU A 55 8.55 14.11 -3.21
N PRO A 56 9.34 15.18 -2.98
CA PRO A 56 8.95 16.26 -2.08
C PRO A 56 7.70 17.02 -2.53
N ILE A 57 7.41 17.07 -3.84
CA ILE A 57 6.18 17.67 -4.37
C ILE A 57 4.97 16.85 -3.92
N GLY A 58 5.03 15.53 -4.08
CA GLY A 58 3.99 14.63 -3.56
C GLY A 58 3.79 14.83 -2.05
N VAL A 59 4.90 14.85 -1.29
CA VAL A 59 4.88 15.04 0.18
C VAL A 59 4.20 16.34 0.57
N ALA A 60 4.53 17.44 -0.11
CA ALA A 60 3.91 18.73 0.17
C ALA A 60 2.40 18.70 -0.07
N ILE A 61 1.95 18.14 -1.19
CA ILE A 61 0.53 18.04 -1.55
C ILE A 61 -0.23 17.24 -0.50
N TRP A 62 0.22 16.02 -0.18
CA TRP A 62 -0.52 15.18 0.76
C TRP A 62 -0.45 15.71 2.19
N SER A 63 0.68 16.30 2.59
CA SER A 63 0.85 16.80 3.96
C SER A 63 0.00 18.04 4.20
N ALA A 64 -0.08 18.95 3.22
CA ALA A 64 -0.99 20.09 3.28
C ALA A 64 -2.45 19.65 3.29
N ALA A 65 -2.82 18.67 2.46
CA ALA A 65 -4.16 18.13 2.41
C ALA A 65 -4.54 17.30 3.67
N THR A 66 -3.58 16.69 4.37
CA THR A 66 -3.78 16.12 5.71
C THR A 66 -3.97 17.24 6.73
N PHE A 67 -3.11 18.26 6.73
CA PHE A 67 -3.14 19.36 7.71
C PHE A 67 -4.45 20.16 7.66
N ILE A 68 -5.07 20.29 6.48
CA ILE A 68 -6.31 21.06 6.33
C ILE A 68 -7.56 20.34 6.84
N VAL A 69 -7.50 19.01 7.07
CA VAL A 69 -8.66 18.18 7.46
C VAL A 69 -9.48 18.79 8.61
N PRO A 70 -8.88 19.23 9.74
CA PRO A 70 -9.65 19.77 10.85
C PRO A 70 -10.53 20.97 10.50
N PHE A 71 -10.19 21.73 9.45
CA PHE A 71 -10.94 22.91 9.01
C PHE A 71 -12.06 22.58 8.01
N VAL A 72 -12.00 21.44 7.34
CA VAL A 72 -12.94 21.07 6.28
C VAL A 72 -13.81 19.87 6.63
N ALA A 73 -13.52 19.19 7.74
CA ALA A 73 -14.15 17.93 8.10
C ALA A 73 -15.63 18.04 8.49
N ASP A 74 -16.09 19.22 8.92
CA ASP A 74 -17.50 19.47 9.23
C ASP A 74 -18.38 19.47 7.96
N ASN A 75 -17.77 19.52 6.78
CA ASN A 75 -18.43 19.33 5.50
C ASN A 75 -17.93 18.03 4.84
N THR A 76 -18.81 17.04 4.69
CA THR A 76 -18.48 15.74 4.07
C THR A 76 -17.80 15.88 2.70
N ALA A 77 -18.21 16.85 1.88
CA ALA A 77 -17.58 17.11 0.58
C ALA A 77 -16.17 17.70 0.73
N GLY A 78 -15.96 18.56 1.73
CA GLY A 78 -14.64 19.11 2.06
C GLY A 78 -13.68 18.04 2.57
N LEU A 79 -14.16 17.15 3.45
CA LEU A 79 -13.41 15.98 3.88
C LEU A 79 -13.06 15.07 2.70
N PHE A 80 -14.04 14.73 1.85
CA PHE A 80 -13.83 13.90 0.68
C PHE A 80 -12.77 14.52 -0.26
N ALA A 81 -12.88 15.80 -0.58
CA ALA A 81 -11.94 16.51 -1.44
C ALA A 81 -10.52 16.52 -0.86
N SER A 82 -10.36 16.81 0.44
CA SER A 82 -9.03 16.76 1.08
C SER A 82 -8.44 15.35 1.02
N ARG A 83 -9.26 14.31 1.14
CA ARG A 83 -8.82 12.91 1.07
C ARG A 83 -8.39 12.51 -0.34
N VAL A 84 -9.11 12.96 -1.36
CA VAL A 84 -8.68 12.83 -2.76
C VAL A 84 -7.33 13.52 -2.99
N LEU A 85 -7.12 14.73 -2.45
CA LEU A 85 -5.84 15.44 -2.57
C LEU A 85 -4.68 14.70 -1.89
N VAL A 86 -4.91 14.07 -0.73
CA VAL A 86 -3.88 13.21 -0.13
C VAL A 86 -3.57 12.02 -1.05
N GLY A 87 -4.59 11.39 -1.61
CA GLY A 87 -4.40 10.34 -2.62
C GLY A 87 -3.53 10.79 -3.79
N LEU A 88 -3.82 11.98 -4.34
CA LEU A 88 -3.08 12.55 -5.46
C LEU A 88 -1.59 12.79 -5.13
N GLY A 89 -1.31 13.32 -3.93
CA GLY A 89 0.07 13.54 -3.49
C GLY A 89 0.81 12.22 -3.24
N GLU A 90 0.19 11.30 -2.50
CA GLU A 90 0.81 10.01 -2.16
C GLU A 90 1.00 9.09 -3.36
N GLY A 91 0.19 9.21 -4.41
CA GLY A 91 0.31 8.35 -5.59
C GLY A 91 1.59 8.58 -6.41
N ILE A 92 2.24 9.73 -6.24
CA ILE A 92 3.53 10.06 -6.87
C ILE A 92 4.67 9.29 -6.19
N SER A 93 4.57 9.03 -4.89
CA SER A 93 5.68 8.57 -4.03
C SER A 93 6.30 7.24 -4.43
N PRO A 94 5.53 6.15 -4.69
CA PRO A 94 6.12 4.86 -5.00
C PRO A 94 7.01 4.92 -6.24
N ALA A 95 6.51 5.54 -7.32
CA ALA A 95 7.26 5.68 -8.56
C ALA A 95 8.49 6.60 -8.40
N ALA A 96 8.36 7.69 -7.66
CA ALA A 96 9.48 8.59 -7.36
C ALA A 96 10.58 7.86 -6.56
N ALA A 97 10.21 7.10 -5.53
CA ALA A 97 11.15 6.29 -4.76
C ALA A 97 11.84 5.22 -5.63
N THR A 98 11.07 4.51 -6.47
CA THR A 98 11.62 3.52 -7.40
C THR A 98 12.62 4.15 -8.38
N ASP A 99 12.34 5.33 -8.94
CA ASP A 99 13.29 6.02 -9.83
C ASP A 99 14.57 6.45 -9.08
N VAL A 100 14.45 6.99 -7.86
CA VAL A 100 15.63 7.34 -7.02
C VAL A 100 16.50 6.12 -6.77
N ILE A 101 15.91 4.99 -6.38
CA ILE A 101 16.63 3.73 -6.16
C ILE A 101 17.29 3.26 -7.47
N ALA A 102 16.55 3.28 -8.58
CA ALA A 102 17.07 2.83 -9.86
C ALA A 102 18.25 3.66 -10.38
N ARG A 103 18.33 4.95 -10.02
CA ARG A 103 19.44 5.85 -10.38
C ARG A 103 20.61 5.80 -9.41
N SER A 104 20.35 5.56 -8.13
CA SER A 104 21.35 5.74 -7.07
C SER A 104 21.94 4.43 -6.56
N VAL A 105 21.28 3.30 -6.80
CA VAL A 105 21.65 2.00 -6.24
C VAL A 105 22.11 1.04 -7.36
N PRO A 106 23.29 0.41 -7.20
CA PRO A 106 23.77 -0.63 -8.12
C PRO A 106 22.77 -1.78 -8.29
N LEU A 107 22.81 -2.44 -9.45
CA LEU A 107 21.92 -3.57 -9.77
C LEU A 107 21.99 -4.70 -8.73
N SER A 108 23.19 -5.02 -8.24
CA SER A 108 23.43 -6.09 -7.24
C SER A 108 22.80 -5.83 -5.86
N GLU A 109 22.46 -4.59 -5.54
CA GLU A 109 21.92 -4.20 -4.23
C GLU A 109 20.46 -3.72 -4.31
N ARG A 110 19.86 -3.76 -5.50
CA ARG A 110 18.57 -3.13 -5.78
C ARG A 110 17.41 -3.77 -5.02
N SER A 111 17.36 -5.11 -4.96
CA SER A 111 16.34 -5.85 -4.19
C SER A 111 16.34 -5.41 -2.72
N ARG A 112 17.53 -5.27 -2.12
CA ARG A 112 17.70 -4.83 -0.73
C ARG A 112 17.25 -3.38 -0.53
N ALA A 113 17.60 -2.48 -1.45
CA ALA A 113 17.19 -1.08 -1.36
C ALA A 113 15.67 -0.89 -1.53
N VAL A 114 15.05 -1.64 -2.45
CA VAL A 114 13.59 -1.66 -2.62
C VAL A 114 12.93 -2.19 -1.35
N ALA A 115 13.36 -3.35 -0.84
CA ALA A 115 12.81 -3.92 0.38
C ALA A 115 12.93 -2.96 1.57
N PHE A 116 14.11 -2.36 1.78
CA PHE A 116 14.33 -1.38 2.84
C PHE A 116 13.39 -0.17 2.71
N THR A 117 13.26 0.39 1.51
CA THR A 117 12.44 1.58 1.26
C THR A 117 10.95 1.30 1.45
N PHE A 118 10.44 0.20 0.89
CA PHE A 118 9.04 -0.17 0.99
C PHE A 118 8.67 -0.71 2.38
N ASN A 119 9.61 -1.27 3.14
CA ASN A 119 9.39 -1.61 4.55
C ASN A 119 9.10 -0.37 5.43
N GLY A 120 9.44 0.82 4.94
CA GLY A 120 9.01 2.09 5.53
C GLY A 120 7.48 2.22 5.68
N PHE A 121 6.68 1.53 4.84
CA PHE A 121 5.23 1.46 5.01
C PHE A 121 4.85 0.80 6.34
N SER A 122 5.43 -0.37 6.64
CA SER A 122 5.14 -1.10 7.87
C SER A 122 5.62 -0.34 9.11
N ILE A 123 6.82 0.28 9.05
CA ILE A 123 7.34 1.13 10.13
C ILE A 123 6.40 2.33 10.36
N GLY A 124 5.97 3.00 9.29
CA GLY A 124 5.03 4.11 9.38
C GLY A 124 3.67 3.69 9.90
N SER A 125 3.21 2.47 9.62
CA SER A 125 1.96 1.93 10.18
C SER A 125 2.09 1.68 11.68
N VAL A 126 3.21 1.10 12.13
CA VAL A 126 3.50 0.89 13.56
C VAL A 126 3.50 2.21 14.30
N LEU A 127 4.25 3.22 13.82
CA LEU A 127 4.29 4.54 14.46
C LEU A 127 2.90 5.21 14.47
N GLY A 128 2.14 5.12 13.38
CA GLY A 128 0.78 5.66 13.31
C GLY A 128 -0.17 5.00 14.32
N LEU A 129 -0.25 3.67 14.32
CA LEU A 129 -1.11 2.90 15.22
C LEU A 129 -0.71 3.03 16.70
N SER A 130 0.57 3.22 17.01
CA SER A 130 1.04 3.42 18.39
C SER A 130 0.76 4.83 18.91
N LEU A 131 0.93 5.86 18.07
CA LEU A 131 0.82 7.26 18.49
C LEU A 131 -0.62 7.80 18.38
N ALA A 132 -1.34 7.45 17.31
CA ALA A 132 -2.65 8.06 17.02
C ALA A 132 -3.68 7.85 18.15
N PRO A 133 -3.87 6.65 18.74
CA PRO A 133 -4.85 6.46 19.80
C PRO A 133 -4.60 7.37 21.00
N ALA A 134 -3.35 7.44 21.49
CA ALA A 134 -2.98 8.28 22.63
C ALA A 134 -3.22 9.77 22.34
N ILE A 135 -2.90 10.22 21.13
CA ILE A 135 -3.14 11.60 20.71
C ILE A 135 -4.65 11.90 20.64
N ILE A 136 -5.43 11.00 20.03
CA ILE A 136 -6.88 11.15 19.88
C ILE A 136 -7.57 11.21 21.25
N THR A 137 -7.20 10.33 22.19
CA THR A 137 -7.81 10.27 23.51
C THR A 137 -7.52 11.52 24.36
N ASN A 138 -6.32 12.11 24.24
CA ASN A 138 -5.92 13.26 25.05
C ASN A 138 -6.25 14.62 24.42
N PHE A 139 -6.24 14.72 23.09
CA PHE A 139 -6.32 15.99 22.36
C PHE A 139 -7.40 16.02 21.27
N GLY A 140 -8.22 14.98 21.17
CA GLY A 140 -9.28 14.84 20.16
C GLY A 140 -8.75 14.46 18.78
N TRP A 141 -9.62 13.96 17.91
CA TRP A 141 -9.21 13.41 16.61
C TRP A 141 -8.65 14.45 15.64
N ARG A 142 -9.03 15.73 15.76
CA ARG A 142 -8.51 16.80 14.89
C ARG A 142 -6.99 16.96 15.04
N SER A 143 -6.44 16.66 16.23
CA SER A 143 -5.01 16.84 16.54
C SER A 143 -4.07 15.93 15.73
N VAL A 144 -4.48 14.70 15.39
CA VAL A 144 -3.62 13.78 14.61
C VAL A 144 -3.35 14.32 13.20
N PHE A 145 -4.33 15.00 12.60
CA PHE A 145 -4.20 15.59 11.27
C PHE A 145 -3.22 16.77 11.26
N PHE A 146 -3.26 17.63 12.29
CA PHE A 146 -2.28 18.70 12.45
C PHE A 146 -0.87 18.15 12.65
N LEU A 147 -0.71 17.17 13.55
CA LEU A 147 0.61 16.61 13.83
C LEU A 147 1.23 15.97 12.59
N PHE A 148 0.52 15.02 11.96
CA PHE A 148 1.09 14.25 10.87
C PHE A 148 1.25 15.07 9.58
N GLY A 149 0.28 15.95 9.27
CA GLY A 149 0.43 16.93 8.19
C GLY A 149 1.60 17.89 8.44
N GLY A 150 1.76 18.38 9.68
CA GLY A 150 2.86 19.27 10.06
C GLY A 150 4.24 18.61 9.96
N VAL A 151 4.37 17.36 10.43
CA VAL A 151 5.60 16.57 10.32
C VAL A 151 5.99 16.38 8.85
N GLY A 152 5.03 16.07 7.97
CA GLY A 152 5.31 15.92 6.54
C GLY A 152 5.75 17.23 5.86
N LEU A 153 5.12 18.36 6.19
CA LEU A 153 5.56 19.67 5.71
C LEU A 153 6.96 20.05 6.24
N GLY A 154 7.26 19.73 7.50
CA GLY A 154 8.59 19.89 8.08
C GLY A 154 9.64 19.04 7.35
N TRP A 155 9.30 17.80 6.97
CA TRP A 155 10.16 16.94 6.18
C TRP A 155 10.48 17.54 4.80
N VAL A 156 9.48 18.13 4.11
CA VAL A 156 9.71 18.83 2.82
C VAL A 156 10.70 19.97 2.99
N ALA A 157 10.54 20.78 4.04
CA ALA A 157 11.46 21.87 4.34
C ALA A 157 12.88 21.37 4.64
N TRP A 158 13.01 20.26 5.36
CA TRP A 158 14.30 19.62 5.67
C TRP A 158 14.99 19.06 4.43
N VAL A 159 14.25 18.38 3.56
CA VAL A 159 14.79 17.84 2.29
C VAL A 159 15.25 18.97 1.37
N GLY A 160 14.41 19.99 1.17
CA GLY A 160 14.71 21.12 0.30
C GLY A 160 15.88 21.98 0.78
N ASN A 161 15.95 22.27 2.09
CA ASN A 161 16.98 23.15 2.65
C ASN A 161 18.24 22.41 3.14
N GLY A 162 18.13 21.14 3.47
CA GLY A 162 19.22 20.34 4.02
C GLY A 162 19.82 19.39 3.00
N VAL A 163 19.02 18.46 2.49
CA VAL A 163 19.52 17.32 1.70
C VAL A 163 19.99 17.76 0.31
N TYR A 164 19.15 18.49 -0.44
CA TYR A 164 19.52 18.91 -1.80
C TYR A 164 20.61 19.98 -1.82
N LYS A 165 20.57 20.95 -0.90
CA LYS A 165 21.59 22.01 -0.82
C LYS A 165 22.98 21.49 -0.43
N ARG A 166 23.08 20.33 0.23
CA ARG A 166 24.34 19.68 0.62
C ARG A 166 24.88 18.69 -0.42
N GLY A 167 24.28 18.62 -1.61
CA GLY A 167 24.72 17.72 -2.68
C GLY A 167 24.22 16.27 -2.54
N GLY A 168 23.21 16.00 -1.71
CA GLY A 168 22.45 14.73 -1.78
C GLY A 168 21.76 14.58 -3.15
N ALA A 169 21.32 13.36 -3.50
CA ALA A 169 20.73 12.98 -4.81
C ALA A 169 20.16 14.18 -5.59
N SER A 170 21.00 14.75 -6.47
CA SER A 170 20.74 16.09 -7.00
C SER A 170 19.43 16.08 -7.78
N PRO A 171 18.52 17.05 -7.54
CA PRO A 171 17.34 17.21 -8.38
C PRO A 171 17.74 17.39 -9.85
N ASP A 172 18.95 17.88 -10.13
CA ASP A 172 19.50 18.14 -11.46
C ASP A 172 20.07 16.92 -12.19
N ALA A 173 19.73 15.70 -11.77
CA ALA A 173 20.01 14.53 -12.58
C ALA A 173 19.40 14.71 -13.99
N ASP A 174 20.22 14.50 -15.02
CA ASP A 174 19.79 14.72 -16.41
C ASP A 174 18.46 14.00 -16.69
N PRO A 175 17.50 14.69 -17.32
CA PRO A 175 16.28 14.05 -17.81
C PRO A 175 16.68 12.85 -18.67
N LYS A 176 16.12 11.68 -18.39
CA LYS A 176 16.34 10.54 -19.27
C LYS A 176 15.68 10.86 -20.61
N THR A 177 16.48 11.04 -21.66
CA THR A 177 15.98 11.04 -23.05
C THR A 177 15.57 9.63 -23.40
N LEU A 178 14.33 9.27 -23.05
CA LEU A 178 13.76 7.99 -23.42
C LEU A 178 13.18 8.07 -24.84
N PRO A 179 13.30 6.99 -25.64
CA PRO A 179 12.49 6.88 -26.84
C PRO A 179 10.99 6.94 -26.48
N PRO A 180 10.11 7.24 -27.45
CA PRO A 180 8.67 7.22 -27.25
C PRO A 180 8.23 5.91 -26.61
N VAL A 181 7.40 6.00 -25.58
CA VAL A 181 6.92 4.83 -24.85
C VAL A 181 6.03 3.99 -25.78
N PRO A 182 6.32 2.68 -25.98
CA PRO A 182 5.55 1.82 -26.87
C PRO A 182 4.26 1.35 -26.20
N TRP A 183 3.31 2.28 -26.00
CA TRP A 183 2.07 2.03 -25.26
C TRP A 183 1.28 0.82 -25.80
N GLY A 184 1.14 0.71 -27.13
CA GLY A 184 0.40 -0.38 -27.75
C GLY A 184 0.98 -1.77 -27.42
N GLU A 185 2.31 -1.90 -27.44
CA GLU A 185 2.99 -3.15 -27.11
C GLU A 185 2.89 -3.48 -25.62
N ILE A 186 3.04 -2.47 -24.75
CA ILE A 186 2.93 -2.63 -23.31
C ILE A 186 1.51 -3.07 -22.91
N PHE A 187 0.46 -2.45 -23.47
CA PHE A 187 -0.93 -2.80 -23.16
C PHE A 187 -1.36 -4.17 -23.71
N SER A 188 -0.80 -4.59 -24.84
CA SER A 188 -1.04 -5.91 -25.42
C SER A 188 -0.22 -7.03 -24.78
N CYS A 189 0.83 -6.70 -24.02
CA CYS A 189 1.72 -7.66 -23.38
C CYS A 189 0.99 -8.48 -22.30
N VAL A 190 0.88 -9.79 -22.50
CA VAL A 190 0.14 -10.70 -21.61
C VAL A 190 0.72 -10.73 -20.18
N PRO A 191 2.04 -10.89 -19.97
CA PRO A 191 2.64 -10.81 -18.63
C PRO A 191 2.32 -9.51 -17.89
N VAL A 192 2.33 -8.37 -18.59
CA VAL A 192 2.05 -7.06 -18.00
C VAL A 192 0.60 -6.96 -17.52
N ARG A 193 -0.37 -7.42 -18.33
CA ARG A 193 -1.78 -7.46 -17.93
C ARG A 193 -2.02 -8.42 -16.77
N ALA A 194 -1.37 -9.59 -16.80
CA ALA A 194 -1.42 -10.55 -15.70
C ALA A 194 -0.88 -9.91 -14.41
N LEU A 195 0.25 -9.20 -14.49
CA LEU A 195 0.82 -8.49 -13.36
C LEU A 195 -0.08 -7.36 -12.84
N ALA A 196 -0.79 -6.65 -13.72
CA ALA A 196 -1.77 -5.64 -13.32
C ALA A 196 -2.93 -6.26 -12.51
N TYR A 197 -3.44 -7.42 -12.94
CA TYR A 197 -4.45 -8.16 -12.18
C TYR A 197 -3.91 -8.70 -10.85
N VAL A 198 -2.67 -9.19 -10.82
CA VAL A 198 -2.01 -9.61 -9.57
C VAL A 198 -1.87 -8.43 -8.62
N HIS A 199 -1.52 -7.24 -9.11
CA HIS A 199 -1.46 -6.04 -8.28
C HIS A 199 -2.83 -5.68 -7.69
N PHE A 200 -3.90 -5.76 -8.49
CA PHE A 200 -5.28 -5.62 -8.02
C PHE A 200 -5.59 -6.61 -6.89
N CYS A 201 -5.35 -7.91 -7.10
CA CYS A 201 -5.62 -8.94 -6.10
C CYS A 201 -4.83 -8.72 -4.80
N ASN A 202 -3.53 -8.41 -4.91
CA ASN A 202 -2.67 -8.12 -3.77
C ASN A 202 -3.22 -6.96 -2.93
N ASN A 203 -3.61 -5.88 -3.61
CA ASN A 203 -4.05 -4.68 -2.94
C ASN A 203 -5.48 -4.77 -2.42
N TRP A 204 -6.30 -5.70 -2.93
CA TRP A 204 -7.62 -5.98 -2.35
C TRP A 204 -7.51 -6.39 -0.89
N GLY A 205 -6.77 -7.47 -0.60
CA GLY A 205 -6.58 -7.91 0.77
C GLY A 205 -5.89 -6.83 1.61
N PHE A 206 -4.83 -6.21 1.10
CA PHE A 206 -4.08 -5.20 1.85
C PHE A 206 -4.92 -3.96 2.21
N TYR A 207 -5.60 -3.34 1.25
CA TYR A 207 -6.33 -2.08 1.48
C TYR A 207 -7.63 -2.28 2.26
N VAL A 208 -8.38 -3.36 1.99
CA VAL A 208 -9.61 -3.64 2.73
C VAL A 208 -9.30 -3.90 4.21
N LEU A 209 -8.28 -4.73 4.49
CA LEU A 209 -7.87 -5.00 5.87
C LEU A 209 -7.28 -3.76 6.53
N LEU A 210 -6.48 -2.96 5.83
CA LEU A 210 -5.95 -1.72 6.38
C LEU A 210 -7.06 -0.77 6.85
N ALA A 211 -8.17 -0.69 6.10
CA ALA A 211 -9.30 0.16 6.42
C ALA A 211 -10.15 -0.38 7.58
N TRP A 212 -10.45 -1.69 7.56
CA TRP A 212 -11.47 -2.27 8.42
C TRP A 212 -10.96 -3.11 9.60
N LEU A 213 -9.67 -3.50 9.62
CA LEU A 213 -9.12 -4.37 10.67
C LEU A 213 -9.23 -3.78 12.09
N PRO A 214 -9.01 -2.47 12.32
CA PRO A 214 -9.28 -1.88 13.64
C PRO A 214 -10.75 -2.03 14.06
N SER A 215 -11.69 -1.75 13.14
CA SER A 215 -13.12 -1.88 13.39
C SER A 215 -13.52 -3.32 13.69
N TYR A 216 -13.00 -4.28 12.93
CA TYR A 216 -13.16 -5.71 13.17
C TYR A 216 -12.76 -6.10 14.60
N PHE A 217 -11.58 -5.67 15.06
CA PHE A 217 -11.14 -5.95 16.43
C PHE A 217 -11.98 -5.24 17.50
N THR A 218 -12.50 -4.04 17.23
CA THR A 218 -13.41 -3.38 18.20
C THR A 218 -14.79 -4.03 18.27
N GLN A 219 -15.36 -4.44 17.13
CA GLN A 219 -16.76 -4.88 17.04
C GLN A 219 -16.91 -6.39 17.28
N GLU A 220 -16.05 -7.20 16.67
CA GLU A 220 -16.14 -8.67 16.75
C GLU A 220 -15.43 -9.20 18.00
N ILE A 221 -14.22 -8.71 18.26
CA ILE A 221 -13.41 -9.15 19.40
C ILE A 221 -13.81 -8.41 20.71
N GLY A 222 -14.59 -7.33 20.61
CA GLY A 222 -15.13 -6.60 21.75
C GLY A 222 -14.07 -5.85 22.58
N VAL A 223 -12.86 -5.63 22.04
CA VAL A 223 -11.81 -4.89 22.75
C VAL A 223 -11.97 -3.39 22.59
N ASN A 224 -11.57 -2.63 23.61
CA ASN A 224 -11.52 -1.17 23.54
C ASN A 224 -10.55 -0.67 22.44
N LEU A 225 -10.69 0.59 22.04
CA LEU A 225 -9.91 1.18 20.95
C LEU A 225 -8.38 1.04 21.12
N THR A 226 -7.89 1.16 22.35
CA THR A 226 -6.45 1.00 22.66
C THR A 226 -5.99 -0.42 22.36
N ASN A 227 -6.71 -1.42 22.86
CA ASN A 227 -6.40 -2.82 22.65
C ASN A 227 -6.60 -3.25 21.19
N ALA A 228 -7.65 -2.75 20.51
CA ALA A 228 -7.83 -2.96 19.08
C ALA A 228 -6.63 -2.43 18.29
N SER A 229 -6.17 -1.21 18.59
CA SER A 229 -4.99 -0.62 17.96
C SER A 229 -3.72 -1.43 18.25
N LEU A 230 -3.54 -1.91 19.49
CA LEU A 230 -2.43 -2.79 19.86
C LEU A 230 -2.46 -4.13 19.11
N PHE A 231 -3.63 -4.72 18.88
CA PHE A 231 -3.75 -5.93 18.07
C PHE A 231 -3.50 -5.65 16.59
N THR A 232 -3.95 -4.50 16.07
CA THR A 232 -3.63 -4.07 14.70
C THR A 232 -2.14 -3.79 14.49
N LEU A 233 -1.34 -3.59 15.55
CA LEU A 233 0.13 -3.49 15.43
C LEU A 233 0.81 -4.81 15.10
N LEU A 234 0.22 -5.95 15.47
CA LEU A 234 0.88 -7.25 15.31
C LEU A 234 1.15 -7.61 13.84
N PRO A 235 0.17 -7.48 12.91
CA PRO A 235 0.42 -7.74 11.48
C PRO A 235 1.56 -6.91 10.86
N PRO A 236 1.61 -5.55 10.98
CA PRO A 236 2.71 -4.78 10.41
C PRO A 236 4.06 -5.06 11.11
N LEU A 237 4.09 -5.38 12.40
CA LEU A 237 5.33 -5.82 13.08
C LEU A 237 5.83 -7.16 12.52
N ALA A 238 4.96 -8.14 12.36
CA ALA A 238 5.31 -9.42 11.76
C ALA A 238 5.76 -9.26 10.30
N ASN A 239 5.12 -8.36 9.55
CA ASN A 239 5.52 -8.00 8.19
C ASN A 239 6.96 -7.45 8.14
N ILE A 240 7.35 -6.55 9.04
CA ILE A 240 8.75 -6.04 9.12
C ILE A 240 9.76 -7.19 9.26
N VAL A 241 9.46 -8.15 10.13
CA VAL A 241 10.33 -9.31 10.37
C VAL A 241 10.40 -10.17 9.12
N VAL A 242 9.26 -10.62 8.57
CA VAL A 242 9.23 -11.51 7.40
C VAL A 242 9.85 -10.84 6.16
N ALA A 243 9.51 -9.57 5.90
CA ALA A 243 10.03 -8.80 4.76
C ALA A 243 11.57 -8.70 4.77
N SER A 244 12.19 -8.69 5.96
CA SER A 244 13.66 -8.63 6.09
C SER A 244 14.36 -9.89 5.56
N PHE A 245 13.66 -11.03 5.50
CA PHE A 245 14.19 -12.29 4.98
C PHE A 245 13.78 -12.59 3.53
N VAL A 246 12.68 -12.00 3.05
CA VAL A 246 12.15 -12.26 1.70
C VAL A 246 13.16 -11.96 0.60
N GLY A 247 13.83 -10.80 0.66
CA GLY A 247 14.84 -10.41 -0.32
C GLY A 247 16.05 -11.36 -0.35
N PRO A 248 16.75 -11.56 0.77
CA PRO A 248 17.88 -12.48 0.86
C PRO A 248 17.53 -13.92 0.42
N LEU A 249 16.32 -14.40 0.76
CA LEU A 249 15.87 -15.73 0.35
C LEU A 249 15.69 -15.83 -1.17
N ALA A 250 15.10 -14.81 -1.79
CA ALA A 250 14.93 -14.75 -3.24
C ALA A 250 16.28 -14.66 -3.98
N ASP A 251 17.17 -13.79 -3.50
CA ASP A 251 18.50 -13.60 -4.10
C ASP A 251 19.34 -14.90 -3.98
N ALA A 252 19.35 -15.54 -2.80
CA ALA A 252 20.05 -16.82 -2.61
C ALA A 252 19.51 -17.95 -3.49
N ALA A 253 18.21 -17.97 -3.78
CA ALA A 253 17.63 -18.95 -4.70
C ALA A 253 18.10 -18.72 -6.14
N ILE A 254 18.18 -17.46 -6.58
CA ILE A 254 18.69 -17.07 -7.89
C ILE A 254 20.18 -17.40 -8.02
N GLU A 255 20.98 -17.11 -6.99
CA GLU A 255 22.42 -17.44 -6.94
C GLU A 255 22.69 -18.95 -7.02
N ARG A 256 21.78 -19.76 -6.48
CA ARG A 256 21.79 -21.22 -6.62
C ARG A 256 21.26 -21.72 -7.97
N ALA A 257 21.25 -20.85 -8.98
CA ALA A 257 20.81 -21.10 -10.35
C ALA A 257 19.31 -21.45 -10.51
N THR A 258 18.45 -21.06 -9.56
CA THR A 258 16.99 -21.14 -9.77
C THR A 258 16.56 -20.07 -10.78
N PRO A 259 15.78 -20.39 -11.82
CA PRO A 259 15.34 -19.38 -12.78
C PRO A 259 14.55 -18.27 -12.11
N VAL A 260 14.81 -17.01 -12.48
CA VAL A 260 14.14 -15.81 -11.89
C VAL A 260 12.63 -15.96 -11.94
N ASN A 261 12.07 -16.39 -13.07
CA ASN A 261 10.63 -16.61 -13.24
C ASN A 261 10.05 -17.59 -12.19
N VAL A 262 10.78 -18.66 -11.86
CA VAL A 262 10.36 -19.62 -10.83
C VAL A 262 10.38 -18.98 -9.45
N VAL A 263 11.44 -18.23 -9.13
CA VAL A 263 11.55 -17.52 -7.83
C VAL A 263 10.41 -16.50 -7.67
N ARG A 264 10.14 -15.69 -8.69
CA ARG A 264 9.06 -14.69 -8.67
C ARG A 264 7.68 -15.35 -8.51
N LYS A 265 7.40 -16.41 -9.27
CA LYS A 265 6.14 -17.17 -9.17
C LYS A 265 5.94 -17.84 -7.82
N THR A 266 6.98 -18.46 -7.27
CA THR A 266 6.93 -19.09 -5.95
C THR A 266 6.69 -18.05 -4.87
N ALA A 267 7.45 -16.95 -4.88
CA ALA A 267 7.27 -15.86 -3.92
C ALA A 267 5.83 -15.30 -3.96
N GLN A 268 5.32 -15.00 -5.16
CA GLN A 268 3.95 -14.49 -5.29
C GLN A 268 2.89 -15.52 -4.88
N SER A 269 3.13 -16.81 -5.09
CA SER A 269 2.23 -17.87 -4.64
C SER A 269 2.17 -17.93 -3.12
N VAL A 270 3.32 -17.85 -2.42
CA VAL A 270 3.35 -17.74 -0.95
C VAL A 270 2.60 -16.49 -0.48
N ALA A 271 2.81 -15.37 -1.17
CA ALA A 271 2.18 -14.10 -0.82
C ALA A 271 0.65 -14.10 -0.94
N PHE A 272 0.07 -15.01 -1.73
CA PHE A 272 -1.38 -15.11 -1.93
C PHE A 272 -1.99 -16.29 -1.18
N PHE A 273 -1.42 -17.48 -1.30
CA PHE A 273 -1.94 -18.65 -0.59
C PHE A 273 -1.73 -18.53 0.93
N GLY A 274 -0.67 -17.88 1.40
CA GLY A 274 -0.47 -17.59 2.82
C GLY A 274 -1.66 -16.86 3.43
N PRO A 275 -1.90 -15.58 3.09
CA PRO A 275 -3.05 -14.83 3.58
C PRO A 275 -4.39 -15.56 3.34
N ALA A 276 -4.58 -16.18 2.16
CA ALA A 276 -5.84 -16.88 1.85
C ALA A 276 -6.12 -18.06 2.79
N THR A 277 -5.10 -18.90 3.08
CA THR A 277 -5.25 -20.02 4.00
C THR A 277 -5.53 -19.54 5.42
N PHE A 278 -4.75 -18.59 5.93
CA PHE A 278 -4.91 -18.12 7.31
C PHE A 278 -6.20 -17.31 7.53
N MET A 279 -6.67 -16.56 6.53
CA MET A 279 -7.99 -15.92 6.57
C MET A 279 -9.12 -16.94 6.49
N GLY A 280 -9.01 -17.95 5.62
CA GLY A 280 -9.98 -19.04 5.56
C GLY A 280 -10.05 -19.82 6.88
N LEU A 281 -8.91 -20.02 7.55
CA LEU A 281 -8.85 -20.63 8.87
C LEU A 281 -9.50 -19.76 9.95
N ALA A 282 -9.34 -18.44 9.86
CA ALA A 282 -9.95 -17.47 10.77
C ALA A 282 -11.49 -17.43 10.64
N CYS A 283 -12.06 -17.92 9.53
CA CYS A 283 -13.51 -18.02 9.36
C CYS A 283 -14.14 -19.26 10.05
N PHE A 284 -13.35 -20.18 10.61
CA PHE A 284 -13.90 -21.31 11.33
C PHE A 284 -14.08 -20.99 12.81
N ASP A 285 -15.32 -21.10 13.30
CA ASP A 285 -15.71 -20.92 14.71
C ASP A 285 -15.07 -21.92 15.69
N TYR A 286 -14.14 -22.76 15.24
CA TYR A 286 -13.47 -23.75 16.09
C TYR A 286 -12.56 -23.10 17.14
N PHE A 287 -12.25 -21.82 16.98
CA PHE A 287 -11.40 -21.05 17.87
C PHE A 287 -12.21 -19.93 18.54
N ASP A 288 -12.95 -20.24 19.62
CA ASP A 288 -13.64 -19.28 20.51
C ASP A 288 -12.69 -18.27 21.21
N ASN A 289 -11.44 -18.15 20.75
CA ASN A 289 -10.42 -17.29 21.31
C ASN A 289 -9.98 -16.22 20.29
N PRO A 290 -10.33 -14.95 20.52
CA PRO A 290 -9.96 -13.86 19.64
C PRO A 290 -8.45 -13.70 19.40
N LEU A 291 -7.61 -14.12 20.35
CA LEU A 291 -6.15 -14.08 20.19
C LEU A 291 -5.66 -15.07 19.12
N VAL A 292 -6.38 -16.19 18.92
CA VAL A 292 -6.06 -17.14 17.85
C VAL A 292 -6.35 -16.50 16.50
N THR A 293 -7.51 -15.85 16.34
CA THR A 293 -7.86 -15.10 15.12
C THR A 293 -6.84 -14.02 14.81
N VAL A 294 -6.45 -13.21 15.80
CA VAL A 294 -5.39 -12.20 15.66
C VAL A 294 -4.07 -12.84 15.25
N GLY A 295 -3.70 -13.98 15.84
CA GLY A 295 -2.49 -14.73 15.50
C GLY A 295 -2.50 -15.25 14.05
N LEU A 296 -3.60 -15.87 13.62
CA LEU A 296 -3.80 -16.36 12.25
C LEU A 296 -3.68 -15.21 11.24
N LEU A 297 -4.40 -14.11 11.47
CA LEU A 297 -4.35 -12.93 10.60
C LEU A 297 -2.94 -12.32 10.57
N THR A 298 -2.24 -12.26 11.71
CA THR A 298 -0.87 -11.75 11.79
C THR A 298 0.09 -12.59 10.95
N VAL A 299 0.05 -13.92 11.09
CA VAL A 299 0.90 -14.83 10.31
C VAL A 299 0.55 -14.73 8.83
N GLY A 300 -0.74 -14.82 8.49
CA GLY A 300 -1.22 -14.72 7.11
C GLY A 300 -0.77 -13.44 6.43
N LEU A 301 -1.03 -12.28 7.05
CA LEU A 301 -0.65 -10.98 6.50
C LEU A 301 0.87 -10.77 6.45
N SER A 302 1.64 -11.37 7.35
CA SER A 302 3.10 -11.30 7.26
C SER A 302 3.65 -12.03 6.02
N LEU A 303 3.00 -13.12 5.59
CA LEU A 303 3.38 -13.86 4.38
C LEU A 303 3.13 -13.06 3.10
N SER A 304 2.20 -12.08 3.10
CA SER A 304 2.00 -11.20 1.94
C SER A 304 3.24 -10.36 1.59
N SER A 305 4.20 -10.23 2.52
CA SER A 305 5.50 -9.57 2.29
C SER A 305 6.31 -10.24 1.17
N PHE A 306 6.04 -11.51 0.85
CA PHE A 306 6.67 -12.18 -0.30
C PHE A 306 6.33 -11.50 -1.64
N SER A 307 5.25 -10.71 -1.71
CA SER A 307 4.94 -9.88 -2.88
C SER A 307 6.04 -8.86 -3.19
N TYR A 308 6.88 -8.46 -2.22
CA TYR A 308 8.04 -7.60 -2.50
C TYR A 308 9.02 -8.26 -3.48
N ALA A 309 9.28 -9.56 -3.31
CA ALA A 309 10.11 -10.33 -4.25
C ALA A 309 9.33 -10.83 -5.47
N GLY A 310 8.03 -11.12 -5.33
CA GLY A 310 7.19 -11.64 -6.42
C GLY A 310 6.70 -10.57 -7.40
N LEU A 311 5.84 -9.67 -6.92
CA LEU A 311 5.16 -8.63 -7.69
C LEU A 311 6.07 -7.43 -7.99
N TYR A 312 6.69 -6.84 -6.97
CA TYR A 312 7.35 -5.52 -7.11
C TYR A 312 8.70 -5.58 -7.86
N CYS A 313 9.44 -6.68 -7.77
CA CYS A 313 10.65 -6.87 -8.58
C CYS A 313 10.34 -7.13 -10.06
N ASN A 314 9.16 -7.68 -10.36
CA ASN A 314 8.84 -8.18 -11.70
C ASN A 314 8.79 -7.05 -12.76
N HIS A 315 8.37 -5.84 -12.39
CA HIS A 315 8.39 -4.69 -13.32
C HIS A 315 9.80 -4.40 -13.84
N GLN A 316 10.80 -4.52 -12.97
CA GLN A 316 12.20 -4.27 -13.31
C GLN A 316 12.80 -5.44 -14.12
N ASP A 317 12.39 -6.67 -13.81
CA ASP A 317 12.81 -7.86 -14.56
C ASP A 317 12.28 -7.82 -16.02
N MET A 318 11.03 -7.40 -16.22
CA MET A 318 10.43 -7.27 -17.56
C MET A 318 11.02 -6.11 -18.38
N SER A 319 11.24 -4.96 -17.77
CA SER A 319 11.91 -3.81 -18.42
C SER A 319 12.57 -2.89 -17.39
N PRO A 320 13.91 -2.90 -17.28
CA PRO A 320 14.63 -1.92 -16.49
C PRO A 320 14.42 -0.49 -16.99
N ARG A 321 14.18 -0.31 -18.30
CA ARG A 321 13.98 1.00 -18.94
C ARG A 321 12.66 1.65 -18.53
N TYR A 322 11.56 0.87 -18.50
CA TYR A 322 10.21 1.37 -18.25
C TYR A 322 9.62 0.94 -16.90
N ALA A 323 10.44 0.40 -15.98
CA ALA A 323 10.00 -0.13 -14.69
C ALA A 323 9.06 0.81 -13.91
N SER A 324 9.38 2.11 -13.84
CA SER A 324 8.54 3.10 -13.13
C SER A 324 7.19 3.33 -13.80
N ILE A 325 7.11 3.26 -15.13
CA ILE A 325 5.87 3.36 -15.89
C ILE A 325 5.04 2.09 -15.70
N LEU A 326 5.67 0.91 -15.76
CA LEU A 326 5.00 -0.36 -15.51
C LEU A 326 4.45 -0.44 -14.08
N LEU A 327 5.23 0.01 -13.09
CA LEU A 327 4.78 0.08 -11.71
C LEU A 327 3.60 1.06 -11.59
N GLY A 328 3.72 2.28 -12.10
CA GLY A 328 2.63 3.26 -12.08
C GLY A 328 1.35 2.74 -12.74
N MET A 329 1.46 2.06 -13.87
CA MET A 329 0.33 1.46 -14.57
C MET A 329 -0.33 0.34 -13.76
N THR A 330 0.44 -0.65 -13.31
CA THR A 330 -0.12 -1.77 -12.52
C THR A 330 -0.64 -1.30 -11.16
N ASN A 331 0.00 -0.31 -10.52
CA ASN A 331 -0.44 0.25 -9.24
C ASN A 331 -1.67 1.14 -9.39
N THR A 332 -1.88 1.76 -10.57
CA THR A 332 -3.16 2.41 -10.91
C THR A 332 -4.29 1.38 -10.86
N VAL A 333 -4.12 0.21 -11.49
CA VAL A 333 -5.08 -0.90 -11.40
C VAL A 333 -5.17 -1.42 -9.96
N GLY A 334 -4.03 -1.51 -9.28
CA GLY A 334 -3.91 -1.87 -7.87
C GLY A 334 -4.57 -0.89 -6.88
N ALA A 335 -4.97 0.31 -7.30
CA ALA A 335 -5.67 1.27 -6.44
C ALA A 335 -7.19 1.04 -6.41
N PHE A 336 -7.76 0.44 -7.46
CA PHE A 336 -9.21 0.16 -7.57
C PHE A 336 -9.79 -0.70 -6.45
N PRO A 337 -9.09 -1.69 -5.87
CA PRO A 337 -9.59 -2.40 -4.70
C PRO A 337 -9.88 -1.50 -3.52
N GLY A 338 -9.14 -0.39 -3.36
CA GLY A 338 -9.46 0.60 -2.33
C GLY A 338 -10.68 1.47 -2.68
N VAL A 339 -10.87 1.78 -3.97
CA VAL A 339 -12.04 2.52 -4.48
C VAL A 339 -13.33 1.71 -4.32
N ILE A 340 -13.27 0.41 -4.60
CA ILE A 340 -14.44 -0.47 -4.70
C ILE A 340 -14.59 -1.35 -3.46
N GLY A 341 -13.51 -2.02 -3.04
CA GLY A 341 -13.53 -3.01 -1.98
C GLY A 341 -13.82 -2.43 -0.60
N VAL A 342 -13.24 -1.28 -0.24
CA VAL A 342 -13.49 -0.63 1.05
C VAL A 342 -14.97 -0.27 1.25
N PRO A 343 -15.65 0.44 0.33
CA PRO A 343 -17.07 0.74 0.50
C PRO A 343 -17.94 -0.51 0.31
N LEU A 344 -17.54 -1.47 -0.54
CA LEU A 344 -18.26 -2.73 -0.69
C LEU A 344 -18.29 -3.52 0.63
N THR A 345 -17.18 -3.60 1.36
CA THR A 345 -17.15 -4.25 2.68
C THR A 345 -18.11 -3.59 3.66
N GLY A 346 -18.16 -2.24 3.71
CA GLY A 346 -19.14 -1.55 4.56
C GLY A 346 -20.60 -1.83 4.15
N TYR A 347 -20.89 -1.84 2.85
CA TYR A 347 -22.22 -2.15 2.31
C TYR A 347 -22.68 -3.59 2.60
N LEU A 348 -21.75 -4.55 2.49
CA LEU A 348 -21.99 -5.96 2.81
C LEU A 348 -22.22 -6.12 4.31
N LEU A 349 -21.37 -5.51 5.13
CA LEU A 349 -21.46 -5.60 6.60
C LEU A 349 -22.81 -5.09 7.11
N GLU A 350 -23.32 -3.97 6.57
CA GLU A 350 -24.66 -3.44 6.92
C GLU A 350 -25.81 -4.42 6.63
N ARG A 351 -25.62 -5.38 5.70
CA ARG A 351 -26.67 -6.34 5.29
C ARG A 351 -26.49 -7.71 5.90
N THR A 352 -25.26 -8.13 6.10
CA THR A 352 -24.95 -9.49 6.54
C THR A 352 -24.64 -9.57 8.01
N ASP A 353 -24.28 -8.46 8.65
CA ASP A 353 -23.81 -8.40 10.04
C ASP A 353 -22.72 -9.46 10.33
N ASN A 354 -21.85 -9.68 9.34
CA ASN A 354 -20.87 -10.75 9.34
C ASN A 354 -19.60 -10.29 8.62
N TRP A 355 -18.48 -10.34 9.34
CA TRP A 355 -17.19 -9.86 8.87
C TRP A 355 -16.51 -10.83 7.91
N GLU A 356 -16.68 -12.13 8.11
CA GLU A 356 -16.05 -13.18 7.32
C GLU A 356 -16.52 -13.08 5.86
N VAL A 357 -17.84 -12.93 5.67
CA VAL A 357 -18.47 -12.77 4.35
C VAL A 357 -18.15 -11.40 3.74
N SER A 358 -18.12 -10.34 4.55
CA SER A 358 -17.96 -8.96 4.06
C SER A 358 -16.52 -8.60 3.71
N MET A 359 -15.55 -9.25 4.35
CA MET A 359 -14.13 -8.90 4.29
C MET A 359 -13.25 -10.07 3.86
N PHE A 360 -13.30 -11.22 4.55
CA PHE A 360 -12.36 -12.32 4.31
C PHE A 360 -12.68 -13.08 3.04
N ALA A 361 -13.93 -13.46 2.78
CA ALA A 361 -14.30 -14.23 1.60
C ALA A 361 -13.93 -13.52 0.28
N PRO A 362 -14.22 -12.21 0.08
CA PRO A 362 -13.75 -11.48 -1.10
C PRO A 362 -12.22 -11.45 -1.20
N ALA A 363 -11.50 -11.23 -0.09
CA ALA A 363 -10.04 -11.21 -0.09
C ALA A 363 -9.44 -12.57 -0.49
N VAL A 364 -9.95 -13.67 0.09
CA VAL A 364 -9.55 -15.04 -0.26
C VAL A 364 -9.80 -15.32 -1.74
N PHE A 365 -10.98 -14.95 -2.27
CA PHE A 365 -11.30 -15.09 -3.68
C PHE A 365 -10.28 -14.39 -4.58
N PHE A 366 -9.93 -13.14 -4.29
CA PHE A 366 -8.96 -12.40 -5.09
C PHE A 366 -7.54 -12.95 -4.96
N TYR A 367 -7.11 -13.41 -3.78
CA TYR A 367 -5.82 -14.06 -3.64
C TYR A 367 -5.72 -15.35 -4.47
N VAL A 368 -6.74 -16.22 -4.41
CA VAL A 368 -6.75 -17.50 -5.16
C VAL A 368 -6.78 -17.25 -6.67
N THR A 369 -7.64 -16.35 -7.14
CA THR A 369 -7.72 -16.04 -8.58
C THR A 369 -6.47 -15.32 -9.08
N GLY A 370 -5.90 -14.41 -8.27
CA GLY A 370 -4.62 -13.76 -8.56
C GLY A 370 -3.48 -14.77 -8.71
N ALA A 371 -3.43 -15.78 -7.85
CA ALA A 371 -2.40 -16.82 -7.89
C ALA A 371 -2.55 -17.67 -9.17
N ALA A 372 -3.77 -18.06 -9.51
CA ALA A 372 -4.06 -18.81 -10.73
C ALA A 372 -3.67 -18.02 -12.00
N VAL A 373 -4.00 -16.72 -12.04
CA VAL A 373 -3.64 -15.85 -13.17
C VAL A 373 -2.13 -15.69 -13.28
N PHE A 374 -1.42 -15.47 -12.16
CA PHE A 374 0.03 -15.31 -12.18
C PHE A 374 0.76 -16.59 -12.57
N ALA A 375 0.29 -17.74 -12.09
CA ALA A 375 0.86 -19.04 -12.43
C ALA A 375 0.78 -19.28 -13.95
N LYS A 376 -0.38 -19.00 -14.55
CA LYS A 376 -0.64 -19.27 -15.97
C LYS A 376 -0.03 -18.24 -16.92
N TRP A 377 -0.15 -16.95 -16.62
CA TRP A 377 0.19 -15.87 -17.57
C TRP A 377 1.28 -14.93 -17.07
N GLY A 378 1.65 -15.00 -15.79
CA GLY A 378 2.77 -14.23 -15.27
C GLY A 378 4.10 -14.69 -15.88
N SER A 379 4.98 -13.74 -16.16
CA SER A 379 6.37 -13.97 -16.52
C SER A 379 7.23 -12.88 -15.89
N ALA A 380 8.49 -13.21 -15.61
CA ALA A 380 9.55 -12.28 -15.23
C ALA A 380 10.66 -12.21 -16.30
N GLU A 381 10.38 -12.69 -17.50
CA GLU A 381 11.32 -12.60 -18.62
C GLU A 381 11.35 -11.19 -19.19
N LYS A 382 12.52 -10.79 -19.67
CA LYS A 382 12.72 -9.49 -20.30
C LYS A 382 11.90 -9.41 -21.60
N GLN A 383 11.12 -8.34 -21.75
CA GLN A 383 10.29 -8.11 -22.94
C GLN A 383 11.08 -7.46 -24.08
N GLU A 384 10.67 -7.62 -25.33
CA GLU A 384 11.40 -7.12 -26.51
C GLU A 384 11.55 -5.58 -26.53
N TRP A 385 10.52 -4.87 -26.06
CA TRP A 385 10.54 -3.42 -25.88
C TRP A 385 11.34 -2.97 -24.63
N GLY A 386 11.83 -3.91 -23.81
CA GLY A 386 12.24 -3.74 -22.42
C GLY A 386 13.65 -3.27 -22.12
#